data_AF-A0A845ZSG5-F1
#
_entry.id   AF-A0A845ZSG5-F1
#
_cell.length_a   1.000
_cell.length_b   1.000
_cell.length_c   1.000
_cell.angle_alpha   90.00
_cell.angle_beta   90.00
_cell.angle_gamma   90.00
#
_symmetry.space_group_name_H-M   'P 1'
#
loop_
_entity.id
_entity.type
_entity.pdbx_description
1 polymer ?
#
loop_
_entity_poly.entity_id
_entity_poly.type
_entity_poly.pdbx_seq_one_letter_code
_entity_poly.pdbx_strand_id
1 'polypeptide(L)'
;MKRIVLIAGFESFNADLYRKAAELATIRCPELDIRVFSDREITGNPDTVDAALKDAQVFFGSLLFDYDQVLWLRDRIQHIPIRLVFESALELISLTQIGQFKIGDKPKGMPKPVKFILDKFSNGREEDRLAGYISFLKIGPKLLKYIPA
;
A
#
# COMPACT_ATOMS: atom_id res chain seq x y z
N MET A 1 11.17 9.14 13.68
CA MET A 1 9.76 9.29 13.27
C MET A 1 9.38 8.09 12.42
N LYS A 2 8.16 7.58 12.57
CA LYS A 2 7.66 6.50 11.69
C LYS A 2 7.05 7.15 10.46
N ARG A 3 7.62 6.90 9.28
CA ARG A 3 7.20 7.46 8.02
C ARG A 3 6.23 6.54 7.28
N ILE A 4 5.12 7.14 6.86
CA ILE A 4 4.11 6.55 5.99
C ILE A 4 4.12 7.34 4.67
N VAL A 5 4.28 6.64 3.56
CA VAL A 5 4.17 7.24 2.22
C VAL A 5 2.92 6.71 1.55
N LEU A 6 2.07 7.61 1.06
CA LEU A 6 0.87 7.31 0.29
C LEU A 6 1.02 7.92 -1.10
N ILE A 7 0.82 7.11 -2.13
CA ILE A 7 0.79 7.57 -3.53
C ILE A 7 -0.54 7.17 -4.16
N ALA A 8 -1.30 8.15 -4.61
CA ALA A 8 -2.57 7.97 -5.30
C ALA A 8 -2.40 8.24 -6.81
N GLY A 9 -2.65 7.24 -7.64
CA GLY A 9 -2.71 7.37 -9.09
C GLY A 9 -4.13 7.62 -9.58
N PHE A 10 -4.27 8.26 -10.75
CA PHE A 10 -5.53 8.62 -11.40
C PHE A 10 -6.48 9.55 -10.60
N GLU A 11 -6.32 9.64 -9.28
CA GLU A 11 -7.20 10.32 -8.32
C GLU A 11 -6.54 11.57 -7.73
N SER A 12 -6.09 12.50 -8.57
CA SER A 12 -5.71 13.82 -8.08
C SER A 12 -6.83 14.52 -7.29
N PHE A 13 -8.10 14.07 -7.42
CA PHE A 13 -9.24 14.53 -6.62
C PHE A 13 -9.22 14.02 -5.16
N ASN A 14 -8.77 12.79 -4.91
CA ASN A 14 -8.71 12.23 -3.55
C ASN A 14 -7.43 12.61 -2.80
N ALA A 15 -6.40 13.12 -3.49
CA ALA A 15 -5.16 13.57 -2.88
C ALA A 15 -5.40 14.55 -1.71
N ASP A 16 -6.38 15.45 -1.84
CA ASP A 16 -6.74 16.40 -0.77
C ASP A 16 -7.40 15.72 0.44
N LEU A 17 -8.21 14.68 0.20
CA LEU A 17 -8.76 13.87 1.29
C LEU A 17 -7.64 13.17 2.06
N TYR A 18 -6.66 12.59 1.35
CA TYR A 18 -5.52 11.93 1.97
C TYR A 18 -4.63 12.91 2.74
N ARG A 19 -4.40 14.13 2.21
CA ARG A 19 -3.67 15.19 2.92
C ARG A 19 -4.39 15.59 4.22
N LYS A 20 -5.71 15.80 4.17
CA LYS A 20 -6.51 16.09 5.39
C LYS A 20 -6.45 14.93 6.39
N ALA A 21 -6.54 13.69 5.93
CA ALA A 21 -6.41 12.52 6.79
C ALA A 21 -5.01 12.43 7.44
N ALA A 22 -3.96 12.73 6.66
CA ALA A 22 -2.59 12.80 7.15
C ALA A 22 -2.44 13.88 8.23
N GLU A 23 -2.96 15.09 8.00
CA GLU A 23 -2.96 16.17 9.00
C GLU A 23 -3.66 15.74 10.30
N LEU A 24 -4.87 15.18 10.20
CA LEU A 24 -5.62 14.71 11.37
C LEU A 24 -4.91 13.58 12.14
N ALA A 25 -4.20 12.70 11.43
CA ALA A 25 -3.42 11.63 12.05
C ALA A 25 -2.18 12.19 12.75
N THR A 26 -1.44 13.09 12.11
CA THR A 26 -0.25 13.73 12.70
C THR A 26 -0.61 14.60 13.92
N ILE A 27 -1.78 15.24 13.94
CA ILE A 27 -2.26 15.97 15.13
C ILE A 27 -2.40 15.04 16.34
N ARG A 28 -2.85 13.79 16.11
CA ARG A 28 -3.04 12.80 17.19
C ARG A 28 -1.75 12.07 17.56
N CYS A 29 -0.84 11.91 16.59
CA CYS A 29 0.44 11.21 16.75
C CYS A 29 1.56 12.05 16.10
N PRO A 30 2.11 13.05 16.81
CA PRO A 30 3.11 13.98 16.27
C PRO A 30 4.41 13.32 15.78
N GLU A 31 4.69 12.09 16.21
CA GLU A 31 5.84 11.29 15.81
C GLU A 31 5.70 10.61 14.43
N LEU A 32 4.50 10.68 13.83
CA LEU A 32 4.21 10.20 12.48
C LEU A 32 4.63 11.24 11.43
N ASP A 33 5.39 10.79 10.44
CA ASP A 33 5.70 11.57 9.24
C ASP A 33 4.91 10.99 8.06
N ILE A 34 3.79 11.62 7.71
CA ILE A 34 2.92 11.13 6.63
C ILE A 34 3.13 11.98 5.38
N ARG A 35 3.56 11.33 4.29
CA ARG A 35 3.81 11.97 2.99
C ARG A 35 2.80 11.47 1.98
N VAL A 36 2.10 12.40 1.33
CA VAL A 36 1.06 12.11 0.34
C VAL A 36 1.49 12.68 -1.00
N PHE A 37 1.58 11.82 -2.00
CA PHE A 37 1.91 12.15 -3.38
C PHE A 37 0.83 11.66 -4.34
N SER A 38 0.84 12.22 -5.53
CA SER A 38 0.14 11.72 -6.70
C SER A 38 1.09 11.01 -7.68
N ASP A 39 0.53 10.19 -8.56
CA ASP A 39 1.26 9.61 -9.71
C ASP A 39 2.01 10.65 -10.54
N ARG A 40 1.45 11.84 -10.73
CA ARG A 40 2.08 12.96 -11.42
C ARG A 40 3.41 13.38 -10.79
N GLU A 41 3.52 13.28 -9.47
CA GLU A 41 4.75 13.65 -8.74
C GLU A 41 5.86 12.60 -8.89
N ILE A 42 5.53 11.35 -9.26
CA ILE A 42 6.54 10.33 -9.60
C ILE A 42 7.35 10.81 -10.83
N THR A 43 6.67 11.39 -11.82
CA THR A 43 7.32 11.89 -13.04
C THR A 43 7.82 13.32 -12.88
N GLY A 44 7.04 14.18 -12.23
CA GLY A 44 7.35 15.60 -12.08
C GLY A 44 8.44 15.90 -11.06
N ASN A 45 8.53 15.12 -9.98
CA ASN A 45 9.47 15.32 -8.87
C ASN A 45 10.01 13.99 -8.32
N PRO A 46 10.62 13.12 -9.16
CA PRO A 46 11.03 11.77 -8.78
C PRO A 46 11.95 11.74 -7.56
N ASP A 47 12.88 12.68 -7.45
CA ASP A 47 13.85 12.74 -6.35
C ASP A 47 13.18 12.97 -4.98
N THR A 48 12.12 13.79 -4.95
CA THR A 48 11.35 14.05 -3.73
C THR A 48 10.59 12.80 -3.29
N VAL A 49 10.00 12.08 -4.24
CA VAL A 49 9.29 10.83 -3.97
C VAL A 49 10.27 9.74 -3.51
N ASP A 50 11.42 9.61 -4.17
CA ASP A 50 12.46 8.64 -3.83
C ASP A 50 13.02 8.87 -2.43
N ALA A 51 13.32 10.12 -2.08
CA ALA A 51 13.77 10.50 -0.74
C ALA A 51 12.73 10.17 0.34
N ALA A 52 11.44 10.33 0.03
CA ALA A 52 10.38 9.96 0.95
C ALA A 52 10.30 8.43 1.15
N LEU A 53 10.41 7.66 0.07
CA LEU A 53 10.33 6.19 0.09
C LEU A 53 11.53 5.52 0.78
N LYS A 54 12.72 6.11 0.69
CA LYS A 54 13.97 5.55 1.23
C LYS A 54 13.86 5.11 2.70
N ASP A 55 13.31 5.98 3.55
CA ASP A 55 13.17 5.73 4.99
C ASP A 55 11.73 5.42 5.41
N ALA A 56 10.86 5.03 4.47
CA ALA A 56 9.46 4.70 4.77
C ALA A 56 9.36 3.37 5.53
N GLN A 57 8.48 3.31 6.54
CA GLN A 57 8.12 2.06 7.21
C GLN A 57 6.82 1.47 6.66
N VAL A 58 5.97 2.32 6.08
CA VAL A 58 4.69 1.91 5.49
C VAL A 58 4.51 2.59 4.13
N PHE A 59 4.09 1.82 3.14
CA PHE A 59 3.70 2.30 1.83
C PHE A 59 2.24 1.98 1.54
N PHE A 60 1.50 2.98 1.08
CA PHE A 60 0.17 2.85 0.52
C PHE A 60 0.21 3.27 -0.95
N GLY A 61 -0.24 2.38 -1.84
CA GLY A 61 -0.43 2.68 -3.26
C GLY A 61 -1.88 2.46 -3.65
N SER A 62 -2.45 3.35 -4.45
CA SER A 62 -3.80 3.17 -5.00
C SER A 62 -3.86 3.64 -6.44
N LEU A 63 -4.52 2.88 -7.33
CA LEU A 63 -4.82 3.29 -8.71
C LEU A 63 -3.60 3.68 -9.56
N LEU A 64 -2.48 2.98 -9.36
CA LEU A 64 -1.23 3.19 -10.08
C LEU A 64 -1.15 2.22 -11.27
N PHE A 65 -1.19 2.75 -12.49
CA PHE A 65 -1.29 1.93 -13.72
C PHE A 65 -0.30 2.28 -14.83
N ASP A 66 0.31 3.46 -14.79
CA ASP A 66 1.32 3.83 -15.79
C ASP A 66 2.52 2.89 -15.68
N TYR A 67 2.92 2.30 -16.81
CA TYR A 67 3.91 1.22 -16.84
C TYR A 67 5.27 1.65 -16.29
N ASP A 68 5.76 2.82 -16.71
CA ASP A 68 7.09 3.30 -16.31
C ASP A 68 7.08 3.67 -14.82
N GLN A 69 6.02 4.32 -14.35
CA GLN A 69 5.84 4.65 -12.93
C GLN A 69 5.72 3.38 -12.07
N VAL A 70 5.02 2.36 -12.56
CA VAL A 70 4.86 1.06 -11.90
C VAL A 70 6.20 0.37 -11.71
N LEU A 71 7.01 0.27 -12.76
CA LEU A 71 8.34 -0.34 -12.67
C LEU A 71 9.26 0.47 -11.74
N TRP A 72 9.24 1.79 -11.87
CA TRP A 72 10.04 2.68 -11.03
C TRP A 72 9.72 2.54 -9.54
N LEU A 73 8.43 2.44 -9.19
CA LEU A 73 7.97 2.24 -7.83
C LEU A 73 8.30 0.84 -7.33
N ARG A 74 8.11 -0.19 -8.17
CA ARG A 74 8.34 -1.59 -7.81
C ARG A 74 9.72 -1.79 -7.21
N ASP A 75 10.74 -1.18 -7.79
CA ASP A 75 12.12 -1.34 -7.34
C ASP A 75 12.42 -0.56 -6.04
N ARG A 76 11.65 0.50 -5.77
CA ARG A 76 11.86 1.42 -4.63
C ARG A 76 11.04 1.10 -3.40
N ILE A 77 9.98 0.30 -3.50
CA ILE A 77 9.14 -0.02 -2.34
C ILE A 77 9.51 -1.38 -1.72
N GLN A 78 10.30 -2.22 -2.40
CA GLN A 78 10.60 -3.60 -2.01
C GLN A 78 11.29 -3.75 -0.64
N HIS A 79 11.99 -2.74 -0.14
CA HIS A 79 12.57 -2.78 1.21
C HIS A 79 11.57 -2.42 2.32
N ILE A 80 10.43 -1.79 1.98
CA ILE A 80 9.45 -1.28 2.96
C ILE A 80 8.67 -2.45 3.58
N PRO A 81 8.72 -2.65 4.91
CA PRO A 81 8.20 -3.88 5.54
C PRO A 81 6.67 -4.00 5.54
N ILE A 82 5.96 -2.87 5.42
CA ILE A 82 4.50 -2.84 5.28
C ILE A 82 4.15 -2.13 3.98
N ARG A 83 3.54 -2.86 3.05
CA ARG A 83 3.08 -2.35 1.76
C ARG A 83 1.65 -2.77 1.55
N LEU A 84 0.78 -1.82 1.27
CA LEU A 84 -0.62 -2.05 0.98
C LEU A 84 -0.93 -1.36 -0.35
N VAL A 85 -1.05 -2.16 -1.40
CA VAL A 85 -1.34 -1.66 -2.75
C VAL A 85 -2.74 -2.09 -3.15
N PHE A 86 -3.58 -1.11 -3.43
CA PHE A 86 -4.96 -1.29 -3.82
C PHE A 86 -5.16 -0.90 -5.27
N GLU A 87 -6.02 -1.63 -5.98
CA GLU A 87 -6.59 -1.19 -7.27
C GLU A 87 -5.53 -0.71 -8.28
N SER A 88 -4.34 -1.30 -8.30
CA SER A 88 -3.20 -0.87 -9.12
C SER A 88 -2.76 -1.97 -10.08
N ALA A 89 -1.70 -1.73 -10.86
CA ALA A 89 -1.06 -2.74 -11.67
C ALA A 89 -0.65 -3.98 -10.84
N LEU A 90 -0.74 -5.17 -11.45
CA LEU A 90 -0.52 -6.45 -10.77
C LEU A 90 0.89 -6.56 -10.18
N GLU A 91 1.87 -5.95 -10.84
CA GLU A 91 3.26 -5.85 -10.42
C GLU A 91 3.36 -5.20 -9.03
N LEU A 92 2.60 -4.12 -8.77
CA LEU A 92 2.58 -3.46 -7.47
C LEU A 92 1.68 -4.18 -6.46
N ILE A 93 0.50 -4.66 -6.89
CA ILE A 93 -0.40 -5.43 -6.01
C ILE A 93 0.36 -6.63 -5.41
N SER A 94 1.15 -7.33 -6.23
CA SER A 94 1.93 -8.49 -5.81
C SER A 94 2.96 -8.20 -4.70
N LEU A 95 3.36 -6.94 -4.52
CA LEU A 95 4.29 -6.52 -3.47
C LEU A 95 3.61 -6.28 -2.11
N THR A 96 2.29 -6.34 -2.03
CA THR A 96 1.56 -6.14 -0.76
C THR A 96 2.06 -7.13 0.30
N GLN A 97 2.44 -6.57 1.45
CA GLN A 97 3.10 -7.27 2.54
C GLN A 97 2.73 -6.62 3.87
N ILE A 98 2.44 -7.43 4.89
CA ILE A 98 2.19 -6.97 6.26
C ILE A 98 3.22 -7.64 7.17
N GLY A 99 4.29 -6.92 7.50
CA GLY A 99 5.36 -7.44 8.37
C GLY A 99 6.11 -8.59 7.68
N GLN A 100 6.14 -9.76 8.29
CA GLN A 100 6.77 -10.96 7.70
C GLN A 100 5.87 -11.70 6.70
N PHE A 101 4.62 -11.28 6.54
CA PHE A 101 3.63 -12.00 5.77
C PHE A 101 3.43 -11.37 4.38
N LYS A 102 3.80 -12.10 3.34
CA LYS A 102 3.73 -11.69 1.93
C LYS A 102 2.58 -12.38 1.20
N ILE A 103 2.09 -11.75 0.13
CA ILE A 103 1.17 -12.42 -0.80
C ILE A 103 1.88 -13.62 -1.43
N GLY A 104 1.23 -14.79 -1.42
CA GLY A 104 1.77 -16.05 -1.95
C GLY A 104 2.48 -16.94 -0.92
N ASP A 105 2.84 -16.38 0.24
CA ASP A 105 3.46 -17.11 1.35
C ASP A 105 2.37 -17.80 2.21
N LYS A 106 2.55 -19.10 2.52
CA LYS A 106 1.71 -19.87 3.47
C LYS A 106 2.45 -20.26 4.77
N PRO A 107 3.04 -19.33 5.53
CA PRO A 107 3.78 -19.68 6.74
C PRO A 107 2.87 -20.24 7.84
N LYS A 108 3.36 -21.27 8.54
CA LYS A 108 2.72 -21.80 9.75
C LYS A 108 2.73 -20.72 10.83
N GLY A 109 1.57 -20.46 11.44
CA GLY A 109 1.43 -19.50 12.55
C GLY A 109 0.94 -18.09 12.17
N MET A 110 0.55 -17.86 10.91
CA MET A 110 -0.03 -16.57 10.51
C MET A 110 -1.33 -16.26 11.28
N PRO A 111 -1.47 -15.07 11.91
CA PRO A 111 -2.70 -14.68 12.59
C PRO A 111 -3.90 -14.78 11.66
N LYS A 112 -5.03 -15.33 12.13
CA LYS A 112 -6.23 -15.53 11.31
C LYS A 112 -6.65 -14.30 10.48
N PRO A 113 -6.61 -13.05 11.01
CA PRO A 113 -6.95 -11.87 10.22
C PRO A 113 -5.97 -11.61 9.07
N VAL A 114 -4.67 -11.75 9.33
CA VAL A 114 -3.60 -11.56 8.32
C VAL A 114 -3.67 -12.67 7.28
N LYS A 115 -3.91 -13.91 7.71
CA LYS A 115 -4.14 -15.06 6.83
C LYS A 115 -5.35 -14.85 5.95
N PHE A 116 -6.45 -14.34 6.51
CA PHE A 116 -7.63 -14.04 5.72
C PHE A 116 -7.35 -12.97 4.66
N ILE A 117 -6.62 -11.90 5.00
CA ILE A 117 -6.24 -10.85 4.04
C ILE A 117 -5.38 -11.48 2.93
N LEU A 118 -4.35 -12.26 3.27
CA LEU A 118 -3.39 -12.81 2.31
C LEU A 118 -3.91 -13.99 1.48
N ASP A 119 -4.73 -14.89 2.06
CA ASP A 119 -5.37 -16.02 1.35
C ASP A 119 -6.26 -15.53 0.20
N LYS A 120 -6.75 -14.29 0.27
CA LYS A 120 -7.47 -13.69 -0.85
C LYS A 120 -6.57 -13.36 -2.02
N PHE A 121 -5.29 -13.07 -1.81
CA PHE A 121 -4.37 -12.66 -2.88
C PHE A 121 -3.47 -13.79 -3.43
N SER A 122 -3.44 -14.97 -2.80
CA SER A 122 -2.38 -15.98 -3.00
C SER A 122 -2.62 -17.01 -4.12
N ASN A 123 -3.63 -16.86 -4.97
CA ASN A 123 -3.88 -17.82 -6.05
C ASN A 123 -3.26 -17.33 -7.36
N GLY A 124 -2.46 -18.19 -8.00
CA GLY A 124 -1.45 -17.80 -9.00
C GLY A 124 -1.95 -17.35 -10.37
N ARG A 125 -3.26 -17.31 -10.63
CA ARG A 125 -3.83 -16.79 -11.88
C ARG A 125 -4.16 -15.30 -11.72
N GLU A 126 -4.00 -14.52 -12.79
CA GLU A 126 -4.33 -13.09 -12.77
C GLU A 126 -5.79 -12.82 -12.38
N GLU A 127 -6.71 -13.66 -12.87
CA GLU A 127 -8.13 -13.65 -12.49
C GLU A 127 -8.35 -13.87 -10.99
N ASP A 128 -7.55 -14.75 -10.39
CA ASP A 128 -7.64 -15.04 -8.96
C ASP A 128 -7.13 -13.88 -8.11
N ARG A 129 -6.10 -13.15 -8.58
CA ARG A 129 -5.61 -11.93 -7.91
C ARG A 129 -6.67 -10.83 -7.92
N LEU A 130 -7.37 -10.65 -9.05
CA LEU A 130 -8.46 -9.70 -9.19
C LEU A 130 -9.66 -10.08 -8.31
N ALA A 131 -10.05 -11.36 -8.30
CA ALA A 131 -11.11 -11.88 -7.43
C ALA A 131 -10.75 -11.72 -5.93
N GLY A 132 -9.47 -11.90 -5.60
CA GLY A 132 -8.88 -11.64 -4.31
C GLY A 132 -9.04 -10.21 -3.85
N TYR A 133 -8.65 -9.28 -4.71
CA TYR A 133 -8.76 -7.85 -4.49
C TYR A 133 -10.22 -7.40 -4.28
N ILE A 134 -11.16 -7.84 -5.13
CA ILE A 134 -12.59 -7.54 -4.99
C ILE A 134 -13.15 -8.09 -3.67
N SER A 135 -12.70 -9.28 -3.25
CA SER A 135 -13.07 -9.85 -1.95
C SER A 135 -12.50 -9.05 -0.78
N PHE A 136 -11.28 -8.53 -0.91
CA PHE A 136 -10.67 -7.66 0.09
C PHE A 136 -11.44 -6.35 0.24
N LEU A 137 -11.85 -5.68 -0.83
CA LEU A 137 -12.66 -4.45 -0.72
C LEU A 137 -13.95 -4.66 0.07
N LYS A 138 -14.61 -5.80 -0.11
CA LYS A 138 -15.87 -6.12 0.56
C LYS A 138 -15.72 -6.47 2.05
N ILE A 139 -14.57 -7.00 2.45
CA ILE A 139 -14.38 -7.60 3.78
C ILE A 139 -13.30 -6.89 4.60
N GLY A 140 -12.36 -6.21 3.95
CA GLY A 140 -11.24 -5.43 4.50
C GLY A 140 -11.65 -4.52 5.64
N PRO A 141 -12.66 -3.63 5.47
CA PRO A 141 -13.13 -2.76 6.55
C PRO A 141 -13.62 -3.53 7.79
N LYS A 142 -14.20 -4.72 7.60
CA LYS A 142 -14.66 -5.60 8.69
C LYS A 142 -13.51 -6.35 9.37
N LEU A 143 -12.32 -6.41 8.75
CA LEU A 143 -11.14 -7.10 9.28
C LEU A 143 -10.26 -6.16 10.12
N LEU A 144 -10.30 -4.86 9.84
CA LEU A 144 -9.53 -3.85 10.58
C LEU A 144 -9.78 -3.91 12.09
N LYS A 145 -11.00 -4.28 12.53
CA LYS A 145 -11.36 -4.46 13.95
C LYS A 145 -10.62 -5.60 14.68
N TYR A 146 -9.94 -6.48 13.93
CA TYR A 146 -9.16 -7.60 14.48
C TYR A 146 -7.66 -7.36 14.42
N ILE A 147 -7.23 -6.21 13.88
CA ILE A 147 -5.85 -5.76 13.99
C ILE A 147 -5.72 -5.11 15.38
N PRO A 148 -4.78 -5.55 16.24
CA PRO A 148 -4.54 -4.92 17.53
C PRO A 148 -4.26 -3.43 17.34
N ALA A 149 -4.82 -2.60 18.23
CA ALA A 149 -4.55 -1.16 18.27
C ALA A 149 -3.07 -0.87 18.54
#